data_AF-A0A927W086-F1
#
_entry.id   AF-A0A927W086-F1
#
_cell.length_a   1.000
_cell.length_b   1.000
_cell.length_c   1.000
_cell.angle_alpha   90.00
_cell.angle_beta   90.00
_cell.angle_gamma   90.00
#
_symmetry.space_group_name_H-M   'P 1'
#
loop_
_entity.id
_entity.type
_entity.pdbx_description
1 polymer ?
#
loop_
_entity_poly.entity_id
_entity_poly.type
_entity_poly.pdbx_seq_one_letter_code
_entity_poly.pdbx_strand_id
1 'polypeptide(L)'
;MAENAAEPDKEDESEGYGMTIDLKEMTRYKEELALLAAQAAECGELEFNLQSEEHRTLMDFYKIKSVTGKEIYENLTDEELGDYIRSRAKELDHVPTQKEVYWVYHMYIKQRFGNWPKALKSAVLSTKAGSGGHSYKVIEEREKVCQQYLEEIKQKAEELKRPPHMTEMKDYIEGLKYKFDTWNQVLEAAGINQEWKNKYMLFKVKDLTEEEYLMLDQIKQKSMELGRPPLRKEIDGEIREHLKPKCRTWRNILYQIDMEPVEKEKSFGETYLDDRKNKSKQHKEMLSNGLYKVFNLGKKERRYLTQLRRLIDKLGRAPIREEVPEDVYNGLMKACGSYRNVLFQVGLEPLDKTDTQKIRRKVKSEK
;
A
#
# COMPACT_ATOMS: atom_id res chain seq x y z
N MET A 1 5.21 41.60 65.46
CA MET A 1 3.92 41.27 64.83
C MET A 1 3.97 41.76 63.40
N ALA A 2 4.29 40.87 62.48
CA ALA A 2 4.00 40.96 61.05
C ALA A 2 4.29 39.55 60.50
N GLU A 3 3.24 38.90 60.02
CA GLU A 3 3.17 37.54 59.54
C GLU A 3 3.98 37.36 58.26
N ASN A 4 4.84 36.33 58.22
CA ASN A 4 5.35 35.77 56.97
C ASN A 4 4.33 34.73 56.49
N ALA A 5 3.47 35.14 55.56
CA ALA A 5 2.58 34.24 54.85
C ALA A 5 3.29 33.69 53.61
N ALA A 6 3.34 32.35 53.54
CA ALA A 6 3.88 31.56 52.45
C ALA A 6 3.09 31.78 51.14
N GLU A 7 3.83 31.83 50.03
CA GLU A 7 3.30 31.74 48.67
C GLU A 7 2.70 30.34 48.43
N PRO A 8 1.50 30.22 47.84
CA PRO A 8 1.03 28.96 47.30
C PRO A 8 1.47 28.79 45.84
N ASP A 9 2.01 27.61 45.57
CA ASP A 9 2.31 27.04 44.26
C ASP A 9 1.17 27.26 43.26
N LYS A 10 1.51 27.84 42.10
CA LYS A 10 0.64 27.82 40.92
C LYS A 10 0.89 26.52 40.18
N GLU A 11 -0.01 25.57 40.39
CA GLU A 11 -0.13 24.36 39.57
C GLU A 11 -0.40 24.77 38.12
N ASP A 12 0.51 24.33 37.26
CA ASP A 12 0.50 24.45 35.81
C ASP A 12 -0.36 23.30 35.26
N GLU A 13 -1.68 23.45 35.30
CA GLU A 13 -2.62 22.54 34.63
C GLU A 13 -2.86 23.01 33.19
N SER A 14 -1.92 22.69 32.29
CA SER A 14 -2.20 22.63 30.86
C SER A 14 -2.40 21.16 30.44
N GLU A 15 -3.47 20.54 30.92
CA GLU A 15 -3.97 19.29 30.35
C GLU A 15 -4.62 19.58 29.00
N GLY A 16 -3.87 19.33 27.93
CA GLY A 16 -4.37 19.35 26.56
C GLY A 16 -5.35 18.20 26.32
N TYR A 17 -6.62 18.41 26.67
CA TYR A 17 -7.73 17.55 26.29
C TYR A 17 -7.95 17.69 24.77
N GLY A 18 -7.38 16.76 23.99
CA GLY A 18 -7.66 16.65 22.57
C GLY A 18 -9.12 16.26 22.36
N MET A 19 -10.00 17.24 22.15
CA MET A 19 -11.37 16.99 21.75
C MET A 19 -11.36 16.35 20.37
N THR A 20 -11.45 15.02 20.33
CA THR A 20 -11.59 14.29 19.08
C THR A 20 -13.01 14.51 18.58
N ILE A 21 -13.21 15.18 17.42
CA ILE A 21 -14.54 15.29 16.82
C ILE A 21 -15.07 13.89 16.49
N ASP A 22 -16.30 13.57 16.90
CA ASP A 22 -16.93 12.28 16.58
C ASP A 22 -17.13 12.13 15.05
N LEU A 23 -17.11 10.88 14.57
CA LEU A 23 -17.21 10.55 13.16
C LEU A 23 -18.45 11.15 12.49
N LYS A 24 -19.60 11.19 13.19
CA LYS A 24 -20.84 11.77 12.65
C LYS A 24 -20.72 13.27 12.42
N GLU A 25 -20.09 13.96 13.35
CA GLU A 25 -19.90 15.40 13.27
C GLU A 25 -18.85 15.77 12.21
N MET A 26 -17.81 14.94 12.07
CA MET A 26 -16.84 15.04 10.97
C MET A 26 -17.49 14.85 9.60
N THR A 27 -18.37 13.86 9.45
CA THR A 27 -19.16 13.66 8.21
C THR A 27 -19.99 14.90 7.89
N ARG A 28 -20.71 15.44 8.89
CA ARG A 28 -21.50 16.68 8.73
C ARG A 28 -20.66 17.84 8.22
N TYR A 29 -19.48 18.07 8.80
CA TYR A 29 -18.61 19.19 8.39
C TYR A 29 -18.07 19.03 6.96
N LYS A 30 -17.80 17.80 6.52
CA LYS A 30 -17.41 17.51 5.13
C LYS A 30 -18.56 17.77 4.16
N GLU A 31 -19.77 17.34 4.51
CA GLU A 31 -20.98 17.57 3.70
C GLU A 31 -21.30 19.06 3.58
N GLU A 32 -21.20 19.80 4.69
CA GLU A 32 -21.39 21.25 4.72
C GLU A 32 -20.34 21.99 3.86
N LEU A 33 -19.08 21.57 3.93
CA LEU A 33 -18.02 22.11 3.07
C LEU A 33 -18.30 21.84 1.59
N ALA A 34 -18.79 20.65 1.24
CA ALA A 34 -19.15 20.31 -0.13
C ALA A 34 -20.34 21.15 -0.62
N LEU A 35 -21.35 21.39 0.23
CA LEU A 35 -22.49 22.24 -0.06
C LEU A 35 -22.07 23.70 -0.31
N LEU A 36 -21.22 24.26 0.57
CA LEU A 36 -20.67 25.60 0.41
C LEU A 36 -19.90 25.74 -0.91
N ALA A 37 -19.09 24.73 -1.27
CA ALA A 37 -18.35 24.73 -2.52
C ALA A 37 -19.26 24.64 -3.75
N ALA A 38 -20.36 23.88 -3.68
CA ALA A 38 -21.36 23.81 -4.76
C ALA A 38 -22.10 25.14 -4.94
N GLN A 39 -22.56 25.74 -3.85
CA GLN A 39 -23.20 27.07 -3.87
C GLN A 39 -22.26 28.14 -4.44
N ALA A 40 -21.00 28.16 -3.99
CA ALA A 40 -19.98 29.07 -4.50
C ALA A 40 -19.71 28.87 -6.01
N ALA A 41 -19.79 27.64 -6.51
CA ALA A 41 -19.65 27.36 -7.93
C ALA A 41 -20.84 27.87 -8.76
N GLU A 42 -22.06 27.80 -8.22
CA GLU A 42 -23.28 28.31 -8.86
C GLU A 42 -23.30 29.85 -8.93
N CYS A 43 -22.90 30.53 -7.85
CA CYS A 43 -22.89 32.00 -7.81
C CYS A 43 -21.58 32.63 -8.34
N GLY A 44 -20.53 31.83 -8.58
CA GLY A 44 -19.23 32.29 -9.04
C GLY A 44 -18.32 32.86 -7.94
N GLU A 45 -18.73 32.81 -6.67
CA GLU A 45 -17.98 33.33 -5.52
C GLU A 45 -16.95 32.31 -4.98
N LEU A 46 -16.05 31.88 -5.87
CA LEU A 46 -15.06 30.84 -5.55
C LEU A 46 -13.84 31.38 -4.78
N GLU A 47 -13.53 32.67 -4.92
CA GLU A 47 -12.42 33.33 -4.25
C GLU A 47 -12.83 33.88 -2.87
N PHE A 48 -11.89 33.86 -1.93
CA PHE A 48 -12.12 34.42 -0.59
C PHE A 48 -12.33 35.94 -0.65
N ASN A 49 -13.35 36.42 0.07
CA ASN A 49 -13.71 37.84 0.15
C ASN A 49 -13.51 38.36 1.58
N LEU A 50 -12.50 39.22 1.77
CA LEU A 50 -12.15 39.85 3.06
C LEU A 50 -13.27 40.73 3.66
N GLN A 51 -14.18 41.22 2.81
CA GLN A 51 -15.28 42.10 3.21
C GLN A 51 -16.55 41.35 3.60
N SER A 52 -16.65 40.04 3.30
CA SER A 52 -17.78 39.21 3.71
C SER A 52 -17.58 38.69 5.14
N GLU A 53 -18.56 38.92 6.00
CA GLU A 53 -18.55 38.41 7.37
C GLU A 53 -18.70 36.89 7.40
N GLU A 54 -19.47 36.34 6.47
CA GLU A 54 -19.64 34.90 6.28
C GLU A 54 -18.30 34.24 5.95
N HIS A 55 -17.55 34.81 5.00
CA HIS A 55 -16.22 34.31 4.64
C HIS A 55 -15.24 34.40 5.81
N ARG A 56 -15.26 35.46 6.61
CA ARG A 56 -14.44 35.55 7.83
C ARG A 56 -14.77 34.44 8.83
N THR A 57 -16.05 34.19 9.07
CA THR A 57 -16.53 33.13 9.96
C THR A 57 -16.09 31.75 9.45
N LEU A 58 -16.26 31.50 8.14
CA LEU A 58 -15.82 30.25 7.50
C LEU A 58 -14.30 30.08 7.55
N MET A 59 -13.53 31.17 7.40
CA MET A 59 -12.08 31.14 7.53
C MET A 59 -11.67 30.76 8.95
N ASP A 60 -12.31 31.32 9.99
CA ASP A 60 -12.01 30.95 11.36
C ASP A 60 -12.32 29.49 11.68
N PHE A 61 -13.36 28.94 11.06
CA PHE A 61 -13.75 27.54 11.21
C PHE A 61 -12.86 26.57 10.41
N TYR A 62 -12.70 26.78 9.10
CA TYR A 62 -12.05 25.85 8.17
C TYR A 62 -10.53 26.10 7.98
N LYS A 63 -9.94 27.19 8.47
CA LYS A 63 -8.49 27.38 8.34
C LYS A 63 -7.72 26.23 9.00
N ILE A 64 -6.64 25.76 8.36
CA ILE A 64 -5.80 24.66 8.88
C ILE A 64 -5.23 24.94 10.29
N LYS A 65 -5.16 26.21 10.69
CA LYS A 65 -4.68 26.62 12.02
C LYS A 65 -5.74 26.52 13.12
N SER A 66 -7.02 26.40 12.79
CA SER A 66 -8.06 26.16 13.80
C SER A 66 -8.07 24.68 14.18
N VAL A 67 -8.56 24.36 15.38
CA VAL A 67 -8.70 22.98 15.84
C VAL A 67 -9.61 22.20 14.87
N THR A 68 -10.80 22.73 14.60
CA THR A 68 -11.79 22.10 13.73
C THR A 68 -11.32 21.98 12.27
N GLY A 69 -10.76 23.05 11.69
CA GLY A 69 -10.26 23.04 10.32
C GLY A 69 -9.09 22.08 10.12
N LYS A 70 -8.22 21.95 11.12
CA LYS A 70 -7.16 20.93 11.12
C LYS A 70 -7.74 19.51 11.12
N GLU A 71 -8.72 19.22 11.96
CA GLU A 71 -9.31 17.88 12.01
C GLU A 71 -10.06 17.53 10.71
N ILE A 72 -10.80 18.48 10.13
CA ILE A 72 -11.46 18.30 8.83
C ILE A 72 -10.42 18.01 7.74
N TYR A 73 -9.34 18.79 7.71
CA TYR A 73 -8.24 18.60 6.77
C TYR A 73 -7.59 17.22 6.92
N GLU A 74 -7.29 16.79 8.15
CA GLU A 74 -6.64 15.49 8.42
C GLU A 74 -7.55 14.31 8.06
N ASN A 75 -8.87 14.48 8.19
CA ASN A 75 -9.84 13.47 7.79
C ASN A 75 -10.14 13.46 6.29
N LEU A 76 -9.77 14.49 5.52
CA LEU A 76 -9.85 14.47 4.05
C LEU A 76 -8.68 13.69 3.47
N THR A 77 -9.01 12.60 2.79
CA THR A 77 -8.05 11.75 2.06
C THR A 77 -7.58 12.44 0.77
N ASP A 78 -6.44 11.99 0.25
CA ASP A 78 -5.93 12.46 -1.04
C ASP A 78 -6.93 12.16 -2.17
N GLU A 79 -7.68 11.06 -2.07
CA GLU A 79 -8.69 10.66 -3.03
C GLU A 79 -9.90 11.60 -3.00
N GLU A 80 -10.45 11.93 -1.82
CA GLU A 80 -11.56 12.88 -1.69
C GLU A 80 -11.21 14.27 -2.27
N LEU A 81 -9.97 14.74 -2.04
CA LEU A 81 -9.50 15.99 -2.63
C LEU A 81 -9.32 15.88 -4.16
N GLY A 82 -8.87 14.73 -4.65
CA GLY A 82 -8.77 14.43 -6.08
C GLY A 82 -10.13 14.36 -6.78
N ASP A 83 -11.11 13.73 -6.12
CA ASP A 83 -12.51 13.64 -6.57
C ASP A 83 -13.14 15.00 -6.70
N TYR A 84 -12.93 15.88 -5.72
CA TYR A 84 -13.39 17.26 -5.80
C TYR A 84 -12.87 17.98 -7.06
N ILE A 85 -11.57 17.83 -7.38
CA ILE A 85 -10.97 18.41 -8.59
C ILE A 85 -11.61 17.81 -9.85
N ARG A 86 -11.84 16.49 -9.90
CA ARG A 86 -12.46 15.81 -11.04
C ARG A 86 -13.91 16.23 -11.26
N SER A 87 -14.68 16.39 -10.18
CA SER A 87 -16.06 16.91 -10.24
C SER A 87 -16.09 18.32 -10.81
N ARG A 88 -15.20 19.20 -10.36
CA ARG A 88 -15.04 20.54 -10.95
C ARG A 88 -14.65 20.49 -12.42
N ALA A 89 -13.78 19.56 -12.81
CA ALA A 89 -13.42 19.39 -14.22
C ALA A 89 -14.61 18.97 -15.09
N LYS A 90 -15.50 18.13 -14.54
CA LYS A 90 -16.74 17.72 -15.19
C LYS A 90 -17.73 18.87 -15.36
N GLU A 91 -17.90 19.67 -14.32
CA GLU A 91 -18.81 20.82 -14.32
C GLU A 91 -18.37 21.92 -15.29
N LEU A 92 -17.06 22.13 -15.42
CA LEU A 92 -16.47 23.14 -16.30
C LEU A 92 -16.22 22.66 -17.74
N ASP A 93 -16.29 21.35 -17.98
CA ASP A 93 -15.82 20.68 -19.21
C ASP A 93 -14.33 20.95 -19.55
N HIS A 94 -13.51 21.31 -18.56
CA HIS A 94 -12.05 21.42 -18.69
C HIS A 94 -11.34 21.20 -17.35
N VAL A 95 -10.04 20.89 -17.40
CA VAL A 95 -9.22 20.79 -16.18
C VAL A 95 -9.18 22.13 -15.44
N PRO A 96 -9.66 22.21 -14.17
CA PRO A 96 -9.82 23.48 -13.48
C PRO A 96 -8.48 24.16 -13.15
N THR A 97 -8.49 25.49 -13.20
CA THR A 97 -7.46 26.34 -12.61
C THR A 97 -7.69 26.50 -11.11
N GLN A 98 -6.68 27.03 -10.40
CA GLN A 98 -6.76 27.29 -8.96
C GLN A 98 -7.89 28.26 -8.56
N LYS A 99 -8.32 29.14 -9.49
CA LYS A 99 -9.38 30.13 -9.25
C LYS A 99 -10.78 29.57 -9.53
N GLU A 100 -10.85 28.43 -10.19
CA GLU A 100 -12.10 27.76 -10.55
C GLU A 100 -12.50 26.69 -9.52
N VAL A 101 -11.80 26.66 -8.38
CA VAL A 101 -12.09 25.81 -7.23
C VAL A 101 -12.34 26.67 -5.99
N TYR A 102 -13.17 26.17 -5.09
CA TYR A 102 -13.53 26.87 -3.87
C TYR A 102 -12.31 27.08 -2.97
N TRP A 103 -12.17 28.28 -2.42
CA TRP A 103 -10.96 28.72 -1.72
C TRP A 103 -10.56 27.83 -0.52
N VAL A 104 -11.51 27.22 0.21
CA VAL A 104 -11.21 26.28 1.31
C VAL A 104 -10.53 25.03 0.75
N TYR A 105 -11.11 24.42 -0.30
CA TYR A 105 -10.50 23.27 -0.96
C TYR A 105 -9.15 23.63 -1.57
N HIS A 106 -9.02 24.79 -2.20
CA HIS A 106 -7.73 25.28 -2.73
C HIS A 106 -6.65 25.32 -1.65
N MET A 107 -6.96 25.83 -0.46
CA MET A 107 -6.04 25.86 0.68
C MET A 107 -5.61 24.45 1.09
N TYR A 108 -6.54 23.51 1.23
CA TYR A 108 -6.25 22.12 1.60
C TYR A 108 -5.43 21.39 0.53
N ILE A 109 -5.81 21.53 -0.74
CA ILE A 109 -5.12 20.93 -1.90
C ILE A 109 -3.69 21.47 -1.99
N LYS A 110 -3.50 22.78 -1.83
CA LYS A 110 -2.18 23.41 -1.82
C LYS A 110 -1.33 22.90 -0.67
N GLN A 111 -1.90 22.76 0.53
CA GLN A 111 -1.19 22.20 1.67
C GLN A 111 -0.79 20.73 1.46
N ARG A 112 -1.70 19.91 0.91
CA ARG A 112 -1.50 18.46 0.74
C ARG A 112 -0.51 18.12 -0.38
N PHE A 113 -0.66 18.74 -1.54
CA PHE A 113 0.11 18.39 -2.75
C PHE A 113 1.23 19.39 -3.07
N GLY A 114 1.28 20.52 -2.37
CA GLY A 114 2.29 21.57 -2.49
C GLY A 114 2.07 22.54 -3.65
N ASN A 115 1.74 22.04 -4.85
CA ASN A 115 1.42 22.89 -6.00
C ASN A 115 0.31 22.29 -6.87
N TRP A 116 -0.33 23.15 -7.68
CA TRP A 116 -1.48 22.77 -8.49
C TRP A 116 -1.18 21.70 -9.55
N PRO A 117 -0.08 21.76 -10.32
CA PRO A 117 0.26 20.67 -11.24
C PRO A 117 0.40 19.30 -10.55
N LYS A 118 0.95 19.26 -9.32
CA LYS A 118 1.01 18.02 -8.53
C LYS A 118 -0.39 17.56 -8.09
N ALA A 119 -1.25 18.47 -7.66
CA ALA A 119 -2.63 18.15 -7.32
C ALA A 119 -3.42 17.59 -8.52
N LEU A 120 -3.31 18.22 -9.68
CA LEU A 120 -3.93 17.74 -10.93
C LEU A 120 -3.40 16.36 -11.30
N LYS A 121 -2.09 16.12 -11.16
CA LYS A 121 -1.49 14.80 -11.39
C LYS A 121 -2.02 13.76 -10.41
N SER A 122 -2.15 14.08 -9.13
CA SER A 122 -2.75 13.20 -8.12
C SER A 122 -4.22 12.90 -8.43
N ALA A 123 -4.95 13.87 -8.99
CA ALA A 123 -6.31 13.70 -9.47
C ALA A 123 -6.41 12.95 -10.81
N VAL A 124 -5.28 12.49 -11.39
CA VAL A 124 -5.19 11.76 -12.66
C VAL A 124 -5.59 12.64 -13.87
N LEU A 125 -5.40 13.95 -13.75
CA LEU A 125 -5.69 14.95 -14.79
C LEU A 125 -4.40 15.47 -15.46
N SER A 126 -4.57 16.16 -16.59
CA SER A 126 -3.49 16.89 -17.24
C SER A 126 -2.96 17.98 -16.31
N THR A 127 -1.65 18.25 -16.35
CA THR A 127 -1.04 19.35 -15.58
C THR A 127 -1.31 20.73 -16.17
N LYS A 128 -1.88 20.79 -17.39
CA LYS A 128 -2.37 22.02 -18.02
C LYS A 128 -3.82 22.25 -17.60
N ALA A 129 -4.12 23.46 -17.16
CA ALA A 129 -5.43 23.86 -16.66
C ALA A 129 -6.06 24.97 -17.53
N GLY A 130 -7.36 25.22 -17.37
CA GLY A 130 -8.13 26.20 -18.13
C GLY A 130 -8.15 25.88 -19.62
N SER A 131 -8.02 26.90 -20.46
CA SER A 131 -8.05 26.78 -21.93
C SER A 131 -6.94 25.91 -22.54
N GLY A 132 -5.85 25.66 -21.80
CA GLY A 132 -4.79 24.75 -22.21
C GLY A 132 -4.95 23.32 -21.70
N GLY A 133 -5.95 23.07 -20.86
CA GLY A 133 -6.28 21.76 -20.31
C GLY A 133 -7.06 20.89 -21.27
N HIS A 134 -7.16 19.60 -20.96
CA HIS A 134 -8.04 18.70 -21.71
C HIS A 134 -9.50 18.98 -21.34
N SER A 135 -10.40 18.83 -22.33
CA SER A 135 -11.83 18.83 -22.03
C SER A 135 -12.22 17.58 -21.22
N TYR A 136 -13.37 17.63 -20.56
CA TYR A 136 -13.82 16.49 -19.78
C TYR A 136 -14.11 15.28 -20.66
N LYS A 137 -14.63 15.50 -21.87
CA LYS A 137 -14.82 14.42 -22.87
C LYS A 137 -13.52 13.65 -23.16
N VAL A 138 -12.40 14.34 -23.34
CA VAL A 138 -11.09 13.71 -23.59
C VAL A 138 -10.61 12.92 -22.37
N ILE A 139 -10.88 13.44 -21.16
CA ILE A 139 -10.56 12.74 -19.90
C ILE A 139 -11.39 11.44 -19.81
N GLU A 140 -12.68 11.49 -20.11
CA GLU A 140 -13.57 10.34 -20.08
C GLU A 140 -13.19 9.27 -21.12
N GLU A 141 -12.91 9.67 -22.36
CA GLU A 141 -12.45 8.75 -23.42
C GLU A 141 -11.14 8.06 -23.01
N ARG A 142 -10.21 8.80 -22.42
CA ARG A 142 -8.95 8.24 -21.91
C ARG A 142 -9.18 7.21 -20.80
N GLU A 143 -10.10 7.49 -19.87
CA GLU A 143 -10.44 6.55 -18.79
C GLU A 143 -11.10 5.28 -19.36
N LYS A 144 -11.98 5.42 -20.36
CA LYS A 144 -12.59 4.26 -21.06
C LYS A 144 -11.52 3.38 -21.72
N VAL A 145 -10.57 3.97 -22.43
CA VAL A 145 -9.44 3.24 -23.04
C VAL A 145 -8.58 2.57 -21.96
N CYS A 146 -8.31 3.27 -20.86
CA CYS A 146 -7.58 2.71 -19.72
C CYS A 146 -8.28 1.46 -19.16
N GLN A 147 -9.61 1.50 -19.00
CA GLN A 147 -10.40 0.35 -18.52
C GLN A 147 -10.35 -0.82 -19.50
N GLN A 148 -10.43 -0.56 -20.81
CA GLN A 148 -10.26 -1.60 -21.83
C GLN A 148 -8.90 -2.27 -21.73
N TYR A 149 -7.82 -1.50 -21.58
CA TYR A 149 -6.47 -2.05 -21.41
C TYR A 149 -6.33 -2.91 -20.15
N LEU A 150 -6.93 -2.48 -19.03
CA LEU A 150 -6.92 -3.26 -17.79
C LEU A 150 -7.68 -4.59 -17.95
N GLU A 151 -8.79 -4.60 -18.68
CA GLU A 151 -9.55 -5.82 -18.96
C GLU A 151 -8.78 -6.76 -19.89
N GLU A 152 -8.13 -6.26 -20.94
CA GLU A 152 -7.26 -7.07 -21.80
C GLU A 152 -6.07 -7.67 -21.03
N ILE A 153 -5.46 -6.91 -20.11
CA ILE A 153 -4.43 -7.40 -19.19
C ILE A 153 -4.95 -8.53 -18.31
N LYS A 154 -6.16 -8.39 -17.77
CA LYS A 154 -6.80 -9.42 -16.95
C LYS A 154 -7.10 -10.68 -17.76
N GLN A 155 -7.68 -10.55 -18.94
CA GLN A 155 -7.94 -11.68 -19.85
C GLN A 155 -6.65 -12.41 -20.20
N LYS A 156 -5.58 -11.66 -20.52
CA LYS A 156 -4.27 -12.27 -20.78
C LYS A 156 -3.73 -13.02 -19.57
N ALA A 157 -3.92 -12.49 -18.37
CA ALA A 157 -3.53 -13.17 -17.14
C ALA A 157 -4.27 -14.49 -16.93
N GLU A 158 -5.58 -14.52 -17.25
CA GLU A 158 -6.43 -15.71 -17.13
C GLU A 158 -6.10 -16.79 -18.17
N GLU A 159 -5.74 -16.39 -19.39
CA GLU A 159 -5.23 -17.26 -20.45
C GLU A 159 -3.90 -17.91 -20.02
N LEU A 160 -2.97 -17.09 -19.52
CA LEU A 160 -1.64 -17.53 -19.11
C LEU A 160 -1.63 -18.30 -17.77
N LYS A 161 -2.71 -18.19 -16.97
CA LYS A 161 -2.78 -18.63 -15.57
C LYS A 161 -1.64 -18.08 -14.71
N ARG A 162 -1.19 -16.87 -15.05
CA ARG A 162 -0.18 -16.09 -14.32
C ARG A 162 -0.31 -14.62 -14.68
N PRO A 163 0.17 -13.70 -13.84
CA PRO A 163 0.28 -12.30 -14.24
C PRO A 163 1.15 -12.16 -15.50
N PRO A 164 0.70 -11.41 -16.51
CA PRO A 164 1.51 -11.12 -17.69
C PRO A 164 2.69 -10.23 -17.28
N HIS A 165 3.81 -10.43 -17.96
CA HIS A 165 4.97 -9.57 -17.82
C HIS A 165 4.75 -8.27 -18.59
N MET A 166 5.33 -7.16 -18.12
CA MET A 166 5.22 -5.86 -18.79
C MET A 166 5.65 -5.92 -20.27
N THR A 167 6.66 -6.74 -20.60
CA THR A 167 7.11 -6.92 -21.99
C THR A 167 6.13 -7.66 -22.89
N GLU A 168 5.19 -8.42 -22.32
CA GLU A 168 4.11 -9.10 -23.05
C GLU A 168 2.95 -8.14 -23.35
N MET A 169 2.90 -6.98 -22.67
CA MET A 169 1.82 -6.00 -22.72
C MET A 169 2.34 -4.60 -23.12
N LYS A 170 3.38 -4.55 -23.98
CA LYS A 170 4.08 -3.28 -24.31
C LYS A 170 3.19 -2.22 -24.93
N ASP A 171 2.24 -2.66 -25.76
CA ASP A 171 1.39 -1.76 -26.54
C ASP A 171 0.46 -0.91 -25.65
N TYR A 172 0.19 -1.38 -24.43
CA TYR A 172 -0.69 -0.71 -23.46
C TYR A 172 0.06 0.25 -22.53
N ILE A 173 1.40 0.13 -22.42
CA ILE A 173 2.18 0.84 -21.39
C ILE A 173 2.00 2.36 -21.53
N GLU A 174 2.09 2.90 -22.74
CA GLU A 174 2.01 4.35 -22.96
C GLU A 174 0.66 4.94 -22.54
N GLY A 175 -0.43 4.21 -22.82
CA GLY A 175 -1.77 4.59 -22.40
C GLY A 175 -2.01 4.53 -20.89
N LEU A 176 -1.16 3.85 -20.12
CA LEU A 176 -1.32 3.62 -18.68
C LEU A 176 -0.41 4.49 -17.80
N LYS A 177 0.71 5.01 -18.34
CA LYS A 177 1.72 5.81 -17.61
C LYS A 177 1.20 7.06 -16.89
N TYR A 178 0.06 7.58 -17.30
CA TYR A 178 -0.51 8.79 -16.70
C TYR A 178 -1.14 8.55 -15.34
N LYS A 179 -1.60 7.32 -15.10
CA LYS A 179 -2.32 6.92 -13.89
C LYS A 179 -1.47 6.01 -13.00
N PHE A 180 -0.58 5.22 -13.60
CA PHE A 180 0.23 4.23 -12.89
C PHE A 180 1.73 4.50 -13.05
N ASP A 181 2.47 4.31 -11.95
CA ASP A 181 3.93 4.40 -11.95
C ASP A 181 4.59 3.03 -12.14
N THR A 182 3.99 1.96 -11.61
CA THR A 182 4.56 0.60 -11.61
C THR A 182 3.63 -0.44 -12.20
N TRP A 183 4.20 -1.49 -12.79
CA TRP A 183 3.44 -2.61 -13.33
C TRP A 183 2.61 -3.33 -12.26
N ASN A 184 3.07 -3.38 -11.00
CA ASN A 184 2.26 -3.92 -9.90
C ASN A 184 0.95 -3.14 -9.71
N GLN A 185 0.97 -1.80 -9.80
CA GLN A 185 -0.24 -0.99 -9.69
C GLN A 185 -1.22 -1.27 -10.84
N VAL A 186 -0.70 -1.48 -12.06
CA VAL A 186 -1.53 -1.87 -13.22
C VAL A 186 -2.18 -3.23 -12.98
N LEU A 187 -1.41 -4.23 -12.50
CA LEU A 187 -1.94 -5.55 -12.19
C LEU A 187 -2.99 -5.50 -11.09
N GLU A 188 -2.77 -4.72 -10.03
CA GLU A 188 -3.76 -4.49 -8.96
C GLU A 188 -5.03 -3.83 -9.49
N ALA A 189 -4.90 -2.79 -10.33
CA ALA A 189 -6.03 -2.10 -10.95
C ALA A 189 -6.80 -3.00 -11.94
N ALA A 190 -6.13 -3.96 -12.59
CA ALA A 190 -6.75 -4.99 -13.42
C ALA A 190 -7.41 -6.12 -12.59
N GLY A 191 -7.40 -6.03 -11.26
CA GLY A 191 -7.97 -7.05 -10.37
C GLY A 191 -7.10 -8.30 -10.19
N ILE A 192 -5.83 -8.27 -10.59
CA ILE A 192 -4.85 -9.36 -10.43
C ILE A 192 -4.21 -9.26 -9.04
N ASN A 193 -5.07 -9.24 -8.02
CA ASN A 193 -4.70 -9.17 -6.61
C ASN A 193 -4.39 -10.56 -6.03
N GLN A 194 -4.22 -10.67 -4.70
CA GLN A 194 -3.89 -11.95 -4.06
C GLN A 194 -5.01 -13.00 -4.19
N GLU A 195 -6.27 -12.57 -4.13
CA GLU A 195 -7.44 -13.45 -4.29
C GLU A 195 -7.48 -14.06 -5.70
N TRP A 196 -7.25 -13.24 -6.72
CA TRP A 196 -7.12 -13.70 -8.10
C TRP A 196 -6.00 -14.72 -8.24
N LYS A 197 -4.82 -14.46 -7.64
CA LYS A 197 -3.68 -15.39 -7.70
C LYS A 197 -4.04 -16.74 -7.07
N ASN A 198 -4.75 -16.74 -5.94
CA ASN A 198 -5.16 -17.96 -5.27
C ASN A 198 -6.20 -18.75 -6.08
N LYS A 199 -7.11 -18.06 -6.78
CA LYS A 199 -8.14 -18.69 -7.61
C LYS A 199 -7.60 -19.24 -8.95
N TYR A 200 -6.75 -18.48 -9.64
CA TYR A 200 -6.37 -18.78 -11.03
C TYR A 200 -4.98 -19.39 -11.20
N MET A 201 -4.05 -19.18 -10.26
CA MET A 201 -2.70 -19.76 -10.34
C MET A 201 -2.56 -21.10 -9.61
N LEU A 202 -3.57 -21.53 -8.84
CA LEU A 202 -3.56 -22.78 -8.09
C LEU A 202 -4.58 -23.74 -8.70
N PHE A 203 -4.11 -24.75 -9.42
CA PHE A 203 -4.96 -25.74 -10.06
C PHE A 203 -4.24 -27.09 -10.15
N LYS A 204 -4.96 -28.20 -10.01
CA LYS A 204 -4.37 -29.53 -10.17
C LYS A 204 -4.26 -29.88 -11.66
N VAL A 205 -3.06 -30.27 -12.10
CA VAL A 205 -2.81 -30.77 -13.46
C VAL A 205 -3.34 -32.21 -13.53
N LYS A 206 -4.16 -32.52 -14.54
CA LYS A 206 -4.82 -33.84 -14.64
C LYS A 206 -4.04 -34.84 -15.50
N ASP A 207 -3.23 -34.34 -16.41
CA ASP A 207 -2.56 -35.07 -17.49
C ASP A 207 -1.05 -35.15 -17.25
N LEU A 208 -0.64 -35.46 -16.02
CA LEU A 208 0.77 -35.66 -15.69
C LEU A 208 1.26 -37.04 -16.17
N THR A 209 2.46 -37.09 -16.73
CA THR A 209 3.16 -38.34 -17.06
C THR A 209 3.84 -38.94 -15.84
N GLU A 210 4.20 -40.22 -15.90
CA GLU A 210 4.96 -40.90 -14.84
C GLU A 210 6.30 -40.18 -14.54
N GLU A 211 6.97 -39.69 -15.59
CA GLU A 211 8.20 -38.90 -15.45
C GLU A 211 7.97 -37.59 -14.67
N GLU A 212 6.87 -36.88 -14.96
CA GLU A 212 6.52 -35.64 -14.27
C GLU A 212 6.13 -35.90 -12.81
N TYR A 213 5.46 -37.03 -12.51
CA TYR A 213 5.20 -37.44 -11.13
C TYR A 213 6.49 -37.72 -10.36
N LEU A 214 7.47 -38.38 -10.99
CA LEU A 214 8.77 -38.62 -10.38
C LEU A 214 9.51 -37.30 -10.10
N MET A 215 9.46 -36.35 -11.03
CA MET A 215 10.02 -35.01 -10.83
C MET A 215 9.33 -34.24 -9.69
N LEU A 216 8.00 -34.34 -9.58
CA LEU A 216 7.26 -33.75 -8.46
C LEU A 216 7.62 -34.40 -7.12
N ASP A 217 7.80 -35.73 -7.09
CA ASP A 217 8.25 -36.43 -5.89
C ASP A 217 9.66 -36.00 -5.48
N GLN A 218 10.59 -35.81 -6.42
CA GLN A 218 11.92 -35.26 -6.12
C GLN A 218 11.84 -33.89 -5.43
N ILE A 219 10.95 -33.01 -5.90
CA ILE A 219 10.72 -31.70 -5.26
C ILE A 219 10.12 -31.91 -3.87
N LYS A 220 9.19 -32.85 -3.70
CA LYS A 220 8.56 -33.17 -2.42
C LYS A 220 9.59 -33.70 -1.41
N GLN A 221 10.42 -34.66 -1.79
CA GLN A 221 11.52 -35.17 -0.95
C GLN A 221 12.46 -34.05 -0.56
N LYS A 222 12.85 -33.18 -1.52
CA LYS A 222 13.71 -32.04 -1.23
C LYS A 222 13.09 -31.09 -0.20
N SER A 223 11.78 -30.90 -0.27
CA SER A 223 11.05 -30.07 0.70
C SER A 223 11.02 -30.70 2.09
N MET A 224 10.90 -32.03 2.18
CA MET A 224 10.94 -32.76 3.45
C MET A 224 12.32 -32.67 4.11
N GLU A 225 13.40 -32.79 3.31
CA GLU A 225 14.78 -32.60 3.76
C GLU A 225 15.01 -31.18 4.31
N LEU A 226 14.51 -30.16 3.59
CA LEU A 226 14.66 -28.76 3.98
C LEU A 226 13.72 -28.35 5.12
N GLY A 227 12.65 -29.10 5.35
CA GLY A 227 11.58 -28.75 6.28
C GLY A 227 10.75 -27.54 5.85
N ARG A 228 10.88 -27.09 4.60
CA ARG A 228 10.21 -25.94 3.99
C ARG A 228 10.07 -26.13 2.48
N PRO A 229 9.21 -25.36 1.80
CA PRO A 229 9.18 -25.34 0.34
C PRO A 229 10.55 -24.92 -0.25
N PRO A 230 11.03 -25.62 -1.29
CA PRO A 230 12.30 -25.34 -1.93
C PRO A 230 12.20 -24.09 -2.81
N LEU A 231 13.35 -23.45 -2.99
CA LEU A 231 13.53 -22.36 -3.92
C LEU A 231 13.73 -22.84 -5.33
N ARG A 232 13.36 -21.98 -6.29
CA ARG A 232 13.60 -22.26 -7.71
C ARG A 232 15.07 -22.60 -8.00
N LYS A 233 16.03 -22.01 -7.30
CA LYS A 233 17.46 -22.30 -7.51
C LYS A 233 17.94 -23.58 -6.79
N GLU A 234 17.18 -24.09 -5.83
CA GLU A 234 17.51 -25.31 -5.07
C GLU A 234 17.06 -26.59 -5.80
N ILE A 235 16.38 -26.43 -6.94
CA ILE A 235 15.86 -27.51 -7.78
C ILE A 235 16.50 -27.37 -9.17
N ASP A 236 16.82 -28.52 -9.75
CA ASP A 236 17.42 -28.63 -11.09
C ASP A 236 16.65 -27.78 -12.11
N GLY A 237 17.40 -27.13 -13.01
CA GLY A 237 16.83 -26.38 -14.12
C GLY A 237 16.02 -27.26 -15.07
N GLU A 238 16.46 -28.49 -15.33
CA GLU A 238 15.78 -29.41 -16.25
C GLU A 238 14.39 -29.79 -15.73
N ILE A 239 14.30 -30.19 -14.46
CA ILE A 239 13.02 -30.48 -13.78
C ILE A 239 12.07 -29.29 -13.89
N ARG A 240 12.59 -28.08 -13.66
CA ARG A 240 11.78 -26.86 -13.69
C ARG A 240 11.26 -26.54 -15.09
N GLU A 241 12.10 -26.66 -16.12
CA GLU A 241 11.69 -26.37 -17.49
C GLU A 241 10.75 -27.45 -18.04
N HIS A 242 10.86 -28.70 -17.58
CA HIS A 242 9.94 -29.78 -17.94
C HIS A 242 8.53 -29.61 -17.33
N LEU A 243 8.44 -29.22 -16.05
CA LEU A 243 7.15 -29.04 -15.37
C LEU A 243 6.44 -27.72 -15.71
N LYS A 244 7.20 -26.70 -16.14
CA LYS A 244 6.71 -25.33 -16.39
C LYS A 244 5.62 -25.23 -17.46
N PRO A 245 5.67 -25.94 -18.60
CA PRO A 245 4.59 -25.93 -19.58
C PRO A 245 3.22 -26.29 -18.99
N LYS A 246 3.11 -27.34 -18.17
CA LYS A 246 1.83 -27.76 -17.59
C LYS A 246 1.46 -26.99 -16.32
N CYS A 247 2.42 -26.81 -15.41
CA CYS A 247 2.16 -26.16 -14.13
C CYS A 247 2.10 -24.62 -14.25
N ARG A 248 2.66 -24.03 -15.31
CA ARG A 248 2.76 -22.58 -15.59
C ARG A 248 3.66 -21.78 -14.64
N THR A 249 3.54 -22.00 -13.33
CA THR A 249 4.26 -21.22 -12.33
C THR A 249 4.87 -22.11 -11.24
N TRP A 250 5.95 -21.63 -10.62
CA TRP A 250 6.53 -22.28 -9.44
C TRP A 250 5.52 -22.41 -8.28
N ARG A 251 4.63 -21.41 -8.15
CA ARG A 251 3.54 -21.40 -7.18
C ARG A 251 2.63 -22.62 -7.38
N ASN A 252 2.27 -22.92 -8.62
CA ASN A 252 1.44 -24.09 -8.93
C ASN A 252 2.19 -25.43 -8.86
N ILE A 253 3.50 -25.45 -9.13
CA ILE A 253 4.34 -26.66 -8.94
C ILE A 253 4.31 -27.08 -7.47
N LEU A 254 4.53 -26.14 -6.54
CA LEU A 254 4.43 -26.42 -5.10
C LEU A 254 3.00 -26.85 -4.70
N TYR A 255 1.98 -26.29 -5.35
CA TYR A 255 0.60 -26.70 -5.14
C TYR A 255 0.32 -28.15 -5.59
N GLN A 256 1.01 -28.68 -6.60
CA GLN A 256 0.84 -30.08 -7.01
C GLN A 256 1.21 -31.05 -5.88
N ILE A 257 2.24 -30.72 -5.10
CA ILE A 257 2.74 -31.50 -3.97
C ILE A 257 2.13 -31.10 -2.61
N ASP A 258 0.97 -30.44 -2.64
CA ASP A 258 0.20 -30.00 -1.47
C ASP A 258 0.94 -29.04 -0.54
N MET A 259 1.84 -28.22 -1.09
CA MET A 259 2.52 -27.19 -0.33
C MET A 259 1.89 -25.81 -0.52
N GLU A 260 1.77 -25.07 0.58
CA GLU A 260 1.42 -23.66 0.55
C GLU A 260 2.52 -22.87 -0.19
N PRO A 261 2.20 -22.21 -1.32
CA PRO A 261 3.21 -21.55 -2.12
C PRO A 261 3.67 -20.24 -1.48
N VAL A 262 4.96 -19.94 -1.64
CA VAL A 262 5.59 -18.72 -1.12
C VAL A 262 4.83 -17.47 -1.57
N GLU A 263 4.36 -16.66 -0.63
CA GLU A 263 3.67 -15.40 -0.90
C GLU A 263 4.65 -14.24 -0.92
N LYS A 264 4.60 -13.40 -1.97
CA LYS A 264 5.40 -12.19 -2.08
C LYS A 264 4.48 -10.99 -2.04
N GLU A 265 4.79 -10.04 -1.17
CA GLU A 265 3.94 -8.88 -0.89
C GLU A 265 3.69 -7.99 -2.11
N LYS A 266 4.72 -7.69 -2.94
CA LYS A 266 4.59 -6.85 -4.14
C LYS A 266 5.48 -7.33 -5.28
N SER A 267 4.99 -8.30 -6.05
CA SER A 267 5.64 -8.67 -7.32
C SER A 267 5.63 -7.48 -8.27
N PHE A 268 6.75 -7.14 -8.93
CA PHE A 268 6.83 -6.00 -9.87
C PHE A 268 6.66 -4.60 -9.25
N GLY A 269 6.77 -4.45 -7.92
CA GLY A 269 6.70 -3.14 -7.26
C GLY A 269 7.86 -2.18 -7.60
N GLU A 270 8.94 -2.69 -8.17
CA GLU A 270 10.06 -1.88 -8.71
C GLU A 270 10.12 -1.91 -10.25
N THR A 271 9.12 -2.48 -10.93
CA THR A 271 9.03 -2.48 -12.39
C THR A 271 8.23 -1.25 -12.81
N TYR A 272 8.93 -0.16 -13.12
CA TYR A 272 8.29 1.09 -13.50
C TYR A 272 7.85 1.05 -14.96
N LEU A 273 6.70 1.67 -15.28
CA LEU A 273 6.28 1.85 -16.66
C LEU A 273 7.20 2.82 -17.41
N ASP A 274 7.84 3.75 -16.70
CA ASP A 274 8.89 4.61 -17.25
C ASP A 274 10.24 3.91 -17.17
N ASP A 275 10.73 3.43 -18.32
CA ASP A 275 12.00 2.71 -18.44
C ASP A 275 13.20 3.49 -17.90
N ARG A 276 13.16 4.83 -17.89
CA ARG A 276 14.25 5.64 -17.33
C ARG A 276 14.38 5.46 -15.81
N LYS A 277 13.32 5.05 -15.13
CA LYS A 277 13.33 4.74 -13.70
C LYS A 277 13.83 3.32 -13.42
N ASN A 278 13.84 2.45 -14.43
CA ASN A 278 14.30 1.07 -14.31
C ASN A 278 15.84 1.03 -14.33
N LYS A 279 16.46 0.84 -13.16
CA LYS A 279 17.89 0.54 -13.07
C LYS A 279 18.13 -0.92 -13.45
N SER A 280 19.22 -1.20 -14.18
CA SER A 280 19.76 -2.55 -14.30
C SER A 280 20.04 -3.10 -12.91
N LYS A 281 19.19 -4.00 -12.43
CA LYS A 281 19.38 -4.70 -11.17
C LYS A 281 19.30 -6.19 -11.44
N GLN A 282 20.30 -6.90 -10.96
CA GLN A 282 20.25 -8.34 -10.83
C GLN A 282 19.08 -8.70 -9.93
N HIS A 283 18.30 -9.72 -10.32
CA HIS A 283 17.23 -10.26 -9.48
C HIS A 283 17.80 -10.58 -8.09
N LYS A 284 17.30 -9.92 -7.04
CA LYS A 284 17.70 -10.25 -5.66
C LYS A 284 17.38 -11.71 -5.41
N GLU A 285 18.43 -12.49 -5.17
CA GLU A 285 18.39 -13.95 -5.14
C GLU A 285 17.93 -14.53 -3.81
N MET A 286 17.60 -13.68 -2.84
CA MET A 286 17.13 -14.10 -1.52
C MET A 286 15.60 -14.18 -1.43
N LEU A 287 15.16 -15.17 -0.65
CA LEU A 287 13.82 -15.32 -0.07
C LEU A 287 13.31 -14.14 0.76
N SER A 288 14.04 -13.02 0.81
CA SER A 288 13.96 -12.03 1.89
C SER A 288 12.57 -11.44 2.14
N ASN A 289 11.64 -11.61 1.19
CA ASN A 289 10.29 -11.05 1.24
C ASN A 289 9.18 -12.11 1.02
N GLY A 290 9.50 -13.40 1.11
CA GLY A 290 8.55 -14.50 0.93
C GLY A 290 7.98 -15.02 2.26
N LEU A 291 6.65 -15.17 2.36
CA LEU A 291 5.98 -15.87 3.48
C LEU A 291 5.71 -17.33 3.09
N TYR A 292 6.05 -18.27 3.97
CA TYR A 292 5.81 -19.69 3.78
C TYR A 292 5.85 -20.44 5.12
N LYS A 293 5.06 -21.50 5.27
CA LYS A 293 5.12 -22.35 6.46
C LYS A 293 6.39 -23.21 6.48
N VAL A 294 7.00 -23.30 7.66
CA VAL A 294 8.08 -24.26 7.94
C VAL A 294 7.45 -25.44 8.69
N PHE A 295 7.53 -26.64 8.10
CA PHE A 295 6.80 -27.82 8.58
C PHE A 295 7.66 -28.76 9.41
N ASN A 296 8.99 -28.75 9.24
CA ASN A 296 9.90 -29.62 9.98
C ASN A 296 11.02 -28.84 10.68
N LEU A 297 10.64 -28.16 11.77
CA LEU A 297 11.62 -27.50 12.65
C LEU A 297 12.31 -28.52 13.55
N GLY A 298 13.64 -28.42 13.64
CA GLY A 298 14.44 -29.20 14.58
C GLY A 298 14.12 -28.88 16.04
N LYS A 299 14.59 -29.72 16.96
CA LYS A 299 14.33 -29.57 18.40
C LYS A 299 14.81 -28.22 18.95
N LYS A 300 15.92 -27.68 18.45
CA LYS A 300 16.47 -26.38 18.86
C LYS A 300 15.59 -25.23 18.37
N GLU A 301 15.20 -25.26 17.11
CA GLU A 301 14.37 -24.23 16.47
C GLU A 301 12.97 -24.17 17.08
N ARG A 302 12.36 -25.31 17.41
CA ARG A 302 11.11 -25.36 18.18
C ARG A 302 11.24 -24.69 19.55
N ARG A 303 12.40 -24.85 20.21
CA ARG A 303 12.69 -24.22 21.49
C ARG A 303 12.85 -22.71 21.33
N TYR A 304 13.49 -22.25 20.25
CA TYR A 304 13.58 -20.83 19.92
C TYR A 304 12.21 -20.22 19.61
N LEU A 305 11.34 -20.89 18.85
CA LEU A 305 9.96 -20.42 18.64
C LEU A 305 9.18 -20.31 19.95
N THR A 306 9.36 -21.25 20.87
CA THR A 306 8.72 -21.21 22.19
C THR A 306 9.20 -19.99 23.00
N GLN A 307 10.50 -19.69 22.96
CA GLN A 307 11.05 -18.49 23.60
C GLN A 307 10.50 -17.21 22.97
N LEU A 308 10.40 -17.17 21.64
CA LEU A 308 9.81 -16.04 20.93
C LEU A 308 8.34 -15.82 21.30
N ARG A 309 7.53 -16.89 21.40
CA ARG A 309 6.13 -16.80 21.86
C ARG A 309 6.01 -16.22 23.26
N ARG A 310 6.85 -16.67 24.20
CA ARG A 310 6.87 -16.08 25.56
C ARG A 310 7.25 -14.60 25.56
N LEU A 311 8.16 -14.19 24.69
CA LEU A 311 8.51 -12.78 24.54
C LEU A 311 7.33 -11.98 23.97
N ILE A 312 6.64 -12.51 22.96
CA ILE A 312 5.43 -11.92 22.39
C ILE A 312 4.35 -11.76 23.47
N ASP A 313 4.08 -12.80 24.26
CA ASP A 313 3.09 -12.76 25.34
C ASP A 313 3.43 -11.68 26.37
N LYS A 314 4.72 -11.50 26.68
CA LYS A 314 5.18 -10.45 27.60
C LYS A 314 5.02 -9.04 27.01
N LEU A 315 5.24 -8.88 25.70
CA LEU A 315 5.17 -7.59 25.03
C LEU A 315 3.74 -7.20 24.60
N GLY A 316 2.84 -8.17 24.43
CA GLY A 316 1.50 -7.97 23.87
C GLY A 316 1.50 -7.56 22.40
N ARG A 317 2.65 -7.64 21.71
CA ARG A 317 2.85 -7.22 20.32
C ARG A 317 4.00 -7.97 19.66
N ALA A 318 4.16 -7.79 18.35
CA ALA A 318 5.34 -8.28 17.65
C ALA A 318 6.63 -7.60 18.20
N PRO A 319 7.69 -8.37 18.52
CA PRO A 319 8.96 -7.82 18.91
C PRO A 319 9.68 -7.17 17.72
N ILE A 320 10.48 -6.13 18.00
CA ILE A 320 11.49 -5.67 17.05
C ILE A 320 12.74 -6.54 17.16
N ARG A 321 13.59 -6.56 16.12
CA ARG A 321 14.83 -7.36 16.10
C ARG A 321 15.66 -7.16 17.38
N GLU A 322 15.79 -5.93 17.84
CA GLU A 322 16.64 -5.55 18.97
C GLU A 322 16.15 -6.07 20.34
N GLU A 323 14.90 -6.53 20.43
CA GLU A 323 14.29 -7.13 21.63
C GLU A 323 14.46 -8.65 21.69
N VAL A 324 14.77 -9.30 20.56
CA VAL A 324 14.92 -10.75 20.49
C VAL A 324 16.35 -11.14 20.87
N PRO A 325 16.55 -12.13 21.77
CA PRO A 325 17.87 -12.67 22.06
C PRO A 325 18.61 -13.10 20.79
N GLU A 326 19.91 -12.80 20.70
CA GLU A 326 20.66 -12.92 19.45
C GLU A 326 20.78 -14.38 18.96
N ASP A 327 20.90 -15.34 19.89
CA ASP A 327 20.90 -16.77 19.60
C ASP A 327 19.54 -17.25 19.05
N VAL A 328 18.43 -16.79 19.66
CA VAL A 328 17.06 -17.06 19.21
C VAL A 328 16.83 -16.46 17.82
N TYR A 329 17.22 -15.20 17.62
CA TYR A 329 17.06 -14.50 16.35
C TYR A 329 17.85 -15.21 15.24
N ASN A 330 19.14 -15.48 15.45
CA ASN A 330 19.99 -16.11 14.44
C ASN A 330 19.55 -17.55 14.13
N GLY A 331 19.14 -18.31 15.14
CA GLY A 331 18.61 -19.67 14.98
C GLY A 331 17.33 -19.69 14.13
N LEU A 332 16.37 -18.82 14.44
CA LEU A 332 15.12 -18.72 13.69
C LEU A 332 15.32 -18.13 12.29
N MET A 333 16.22 -17.16 12.13
CA MET A 333 16.58 -16.61 10.82
C MET A 333 17.15 -17.67 9.89
N LYS A 334 17.98 -18.59 10.39
CA LYS A 334 18.53 -19.70 9.59
C LYS A 334 17.43 -20.64 9.10
N ALA A 335 16.42 -20.92 9.93
CA ALA A 335 15.34 -21.82 9.59
C ALA A 335 14.26 -21.17 8.69
N CYS A 336 13.90 -19.92 8.96
CA CYS A 336 12.79 -19.22 8.32
C CYS A 336 13.22 -18.27 7.20
N GLY A 337 14.51 -18.00 7.03
CA GLY A 337 15.11 -17.18 5.97
C GLY A 337 14.90 -15.66 6.10
N SER A 338 13.81 -15.20 6.72
CA SER A 338 13.56 -13.80 7.00
C SER A 338 12.82 -13.62 8.33
N TYR A 339 13.04 -12.48 8.99
CA TYR A 339 12.40 -12.20 10.28
C TYR A 339 10.88 -12.03 10.13
N ARG A 340 10.43 -11.49 8.99
CA ARG A 340 9.01 -11.47 8.66
C ARG A 340 8.41 -12.87 8.61
N ASN A 341 9.12 -13.83 7.99
CA ASN A 341 8.64 -15.20 7.94
C ASN A 341 8.70 -15.89 9.32
N VAL A 342 9.61 -15.48 10.21
CA VAL A 342 9.61 -15.90 11.63
C VAL A 342 8.33 -15.46 12.33
N LEU A 343 7.94 -14.19 12.19
CA LEU A 343 6.69 -13.66 12.76
C LEU A 343 5.46 -14.35 12.15
N PHE A 344 5.50 -14.64 10.85
CA PHE A 344 4.43 -15.41 10.18
C PHE A 344 4.24 -16.81 10.77
N GLN A 345 5.30 -17.51 11.19
CA GLN A 345 5.17 -18.82 11.86
C GLN A 345 4.39 -18.76 13.19
N VAL A 346 4.31 -17.58 13.81
CA VAL A 346 3.60 -17.34 15.06
C VAL A 346 2.32 -16.51 14.87
N GLY A 347 1.90 -16.29 13.62
CA GLY A 347 0.67 -15.58 13.29
C GLY A 347 0.73 -14.06 13.48
N LEU A 348 1.92 -13.46 13.43
CA LEU A 348 2.11 -12.02 13.57
C LEU A 348 2.68 -11.37 12.31
N GLU A 349 2.42 -10.07 12.18
CA GLU A 349 3.04 -9.20 11.18
C GLU A 349 4.07 -8.25 11.84
N PRO A 350 5.08 -7.78 11.09
CA PRO A 350 5.98 -6.74 11.57
C PRO A 350 5.23 -5.45 11.89
N LEU A 351 5.67 -4.74 12.93
CA LEU A 351 5.18 -3.40 13.26
C LEU A 351 5.46 -2.42 12.12
N ASP A 352 4.65 -1.35 12.05
CA ASP A 352 4.90 -0.27 11.12
C ASP A 352 6.24 0.45 11.41
N LYS A 353 6.69 1.26 10.45
CA LYS A 353 8.00 1.94 10.54
C LYS A 353 8.03 2.96 11.69
N THR A 354 6.93 3.65 11.95
CA THR A 354 6.82 4.71 12.96
C THR A 354 6.90 4.15 14.36
N ASP A 355 6.17 3.08 14.66
CA ASP A 355 6.13 2.42 15.95
C ASP A 355 7.42 1.64 16.19
N THR A 356 7.97 1.00 15.16
CA THR A 356 9.31 0.39 15.23
C THR A 356 10.37 1.42 15.65
N GLN A 357 10.33 2.64 15.09
CA GLN A 357 11.27 3.70 15.46
C GLN A 357 11.07 4.20 16.89
N LYS A 358 9.83 4.39 17.34
CA LYS A 358 9.51 4.78 18.71
C LYS A 358 10.07 3.76 19.71
N ILE A 359 9.83 2.48 19.47
CA ILE A 359 10.28 1.38 20.34
C ILE A 359 11.82 1.31 20.34
N ARG A 360 12.47 1.42 19.18
CA ARG A 360 13.95 1.45 19.10
C ARG A 360 14.56 2.57 19.93
N ARG A 361 13.93 3.75 19.97
CA ARG A 361 14.41 4.86 20.80
C ARG A 361 14.32 4.51 22.28
N LYS A 362 13.21 3.90 22.72
CA LYS A 362 13.03 3.44 24.11
C LYS A 362 14.04 2.36 24.52
N VAL A 363 14.22 1.33 23.68
CA VAL A 363 15.18 0.25 23.93
C VAL A 363 16.63 0.76 24.00
N LYS A 364 16.95 1.83 23.25
CA LYS A 364 18.28 2.47 23.32
C LYS A 364 18.47 3.37 24.55
N SER A 365 17.40 3.91 25.14
CA SER A 365 17.50 4.71 26.37
C SER A 365 17.53 3.85 27.64
N GLU A 366 17.14 2.58 27.55
CA GLU A 366 17.10 1.62 28.67
C GLU A 366 18.34 0.70 28.73
N LYS A 367 19.25 0.80 27.75
CA LYS A 367 20.57 0.16 27.74
C LYS A 367 21.65 1.18 28.00
#